data_AF-A0A3M1KIM0-F1
#
_entry.id   AF-A0A3M1KIM0-F1
#
_cell.length_a   1.000
_cell.length_b   1.000
_cell.length_c   1.000
_cell.angle_alpha   90.00
_cell.angle_beta   90.00
_cell.angle_gamma   90.00
#
_symmetry.space_group_name_H-M   'P 1'
#
loop_
_entity.id
_entity.type
_entity.pdbx_description
1 polymer ?
#
loop_
_entity_poly.entity_id
_entity_poly.type
_entity_poly.pdbx_seq_one_letter_code
_entity_poly.pdbx_strand_id
1 'polypeptide(L)'
;MDWREALPYFYRKRAPMMLMGQFALAEMPESVREDTGFISFPVMDPTLPPAEDAPTDILVIPKFAQHPEAARDFLRFMAEPAQQAYLNQQYGTFSPLKAVPPPEDPVLAQGHAILAQADGLTQFFDRDAPEALAQGMQTLVRNFVREPDRLDQWLEAAEHLRRSLAAARR
;
A
#
# COMPACT_ATOMS: atom_id res chain seq x y z
N MET A 1 -11.49 -0.71 -13.49
CA MET A 1 -10.13 -0.19 -13.67
C MET A 1 -9.22 -1.10 -12.88
N ASP A 2 -8.41 -1.87 -13.59
CA ASP A 2 -7.23 -2.50 -13.02
C ASP A 2 -6.14 -1.43 -12.84
N TRP A 3 -5.31 -1.54 -11.81
CA TRP A 3 -4.23 -0.58 -11.55
C TRP A 3 -3.21 -0.54 -12.70
N ARG A 4 -3.08 -1.65 -13.44
CA ARG A 4 -2.25 -1.76 -14.65
C ARG A 4 -2.67 -0.82 -15.78
N GLU A 5 -3.92 -0.35 -15.79
CA GLU A 5 -4.39 0.60 -16.80
C GLU A 5 -3.64 1.94 -16.76
N ALA A 6 -3.03 2.30 -15.63
CA ALA A 6 -2.22 3.51 -15.49
C ALA A 6 -0.81 3.38 -16.11
N LEU A 7 -0.24 2.16 -16.14
CA LEU A 7 1.15 1.92 -16.56
C LEU A 7 1.45 2.43 -17.98
N PRO A 8 0.61 2.18 -19.01
CA PRO A 8 0.88 2.67 -20.35
C PRO A 8 0.97 4.20 -20.46
N TYR A 9 0.25 4.95 -19.60
CA TYR A 9 0.32 6.42 -19.59
C TYR A 9 1.65 6.89 -19.00
N PHE A 10 2.11 6.23 -17.93
CA PHE A 10 3.41 6.50 -17.33
C PHE A 10 4.55 6.15 -18.29
N TYR A 11 4.54 4.94 -18.87
CA TYR A 11 5.57 4.46 -19.79
C TYR A 11 5.71 5.30 -21.05
N ARG A 12 4.60 5.90 -21.52
CA ARG A 12 4.58 6.79 -22.70
C ARG A 12 4.78 8.25 -22.35
N LYS A 13 5.24 8.57 -21.14
CA LYS A 13 5.50 9.94 -20.66
C LYS A 13 4.29 10.87 -20.77
N ARG A 14 3.07 10.33 -20.62
CA ARG A 14 1.80 11.08 -20.63
C ARG A 14 1.30 11.41 -19.23
N ALA A 15 1.76 10.69 -18.22
CA ALA A 15 1.55 10.98 -16.82
C ALA A 15 2.92 11.11 -16.15
N PRO A 16 3.38 12.31 -15.77
CA PRO A 16 4.71 12.50 -15.16
C PRO A 16 4.77 11.96 -13.73
N MET A 17 3.63 11.76 -13.08
CA MET A 17 3.51 11.19 -11.73
C MET A 17 2.43 10.12 -11.72
N MET A 18 2.64 9.09 -10.90
CA MET A 18 1.69 8.00 -10.68
C MET A 18 1.71 7.62 -9.20
N LEU A 19 0.56 7.65 -8.55
CA LEU A 19 0.40 7.11 -7.20
C LEU A 19 0.32 5.58 -7.30
N MET A 20 1.39 4.88 -6.95
CA MET A 20 1.50 3.43 -7.09
C MET A 20 2.47 2.84 -6.06
N GLY A 21 2.20 1.60 -5.64
CA GLY A 21 3.12 0.84 -4.80
C GLY A 21 4.36 0.37 -5.56
N GLN A 22 5.44 0.14 -4.82
CA GLN A 22 6.74 -0.23 -5.40
C GLN A 22 6.73 -1.56 -6.17
N PHE A 23 5.79 -2.46 -5.87
CA PHE A 23 5.63 -3.72 -6.60
C PHE A 23 5.47 -3.51 -8.12
N ALA A 24 4.98 -2.35 -8.57
CA ALA A 24 4.86 -2.04 -9.99
C ALA A 24 6.21 -2.00 -10.71
N LEU A 25 7.32 -1.74 -10.00
CA LEU A 25 8.68 -1.72 -10.56
C LEU A 25 9.10 -3.07 -11.15
N ALA A 26 8.54 -4.18 -10.66
CA ALA A 26 8.79 -5.51 -11.20
C ALA A 26 8.20 -5.70 -12.61
N GLU A 27 7.13 -4.95 -12.94
CA GLU A 27 6.50 -5.00 -14.26
C GLU A 27 7.03 -3.91 -15.22
N MET A 28 7.86 -2.97 -14.73
CA MET A 28 8.40 -1.88 -15.55
C MET A 28 9.56 -2.34 -16.44
N PRO A 29 9.59 -1.94 -17.73
CA PRO A 29 10.78 -2.07 -18.55
C PRO A 29 11.97 -1.32 -17.92
N GLU A 30 13.18 -1.87 -18.06
CA GLU A 30 14.41 -1.32 -17.49
C GLU A 30 14.61 0.16 -17.85
N SER A 31 14.41 0.53 -19.12
CA SER A 31 14.54 1.92 -19.58
C SER A 31 13.55 2.90 -18.93
N VAL A 32 12.39 2.41 -18.47
CA VAL A 32 11.42 3.22 -17.72
C VAL A 32 11.86 3.31 -16.27
N ARG A 33 12.30 2.18 -15.68
CA ARG A 33 12.76 2.10 -14.30
C ARG A 33 13.95 3.02 -14.03
N GLU A 34 14.92 3.09 -14.95
CA GLU A 34 16.07 3.99 -14.86
C GLU A 34 15.68 5.48 -14.89
N ASP A 35 14.56 5.82 -15.52
CA ASP A 35 14.01 7.20 -15.63
C ASP A 35 12.91 7.44 -14.56
N THR A 36 12.76 6.54 -13.59
CA THR A 36 11.73 6.62 -12.54
C THR A 36 12.37 6.93 -11.19
N GLY A 37 11.81 7.92 -10.49
CA GLY A 37 12.10 8.18 -9.08
C GLY A 37 10.91 7.84 -8.19
N PHE A 38 11.15 7.75 -6.89
CA PHE A 38 10.14 7.60 -5.85
C PHE A 38 10.23 8.79 -4.89
N ILE A 39 9.08 9.41 -4.61
CA ILE A 39 8.96 10.57 -3.73
C ILE A 39 7.79 10.36 -2.76
N SER A 40 7.87 10.95 -1.57
CA SER A 40 6.74 11.03 -0.64
C SER A 40 5.55 11.71 -1.30
N PHE A 41 4.35 11.35 -0.84
CA PHE A 41 3.14 12.05 -1.25
C PHE A 41 3.22 13.53 -0.81
N PRO A 42 2.71 14.49 -1.60
CA PRO A 42 2.76 15.90 -1.23
C PRO A 42 2.11 16.18 0.12
N VAL A 43 2.78 16.99 0.94
CA VAL A 43 2.22 17.48 2.21
C VAL A 43 1.05 18.42 1.93
N MET A 44 -0.15 18.01 2.33
CA MET A 44 -1.37 18.80 2.17
C MET A 44 -1.63 19.74 3.35
N ASP A 45 -1.30 19.29 4.57
CA ASP A 45 -1.43 20.05 5.81
C ASP A 45 -0.12 19.95 6.61
N PRO A 46 0.67 21.03 6.74
CA PRO A 46 1.95 21.00 7.42
C PRO A 46 1.84 20.88 8.95
N THR A 47 0.62 20.97 9.51
CA THR A 47 0.39 20.74 10.93
C THR A 47 0.29 19.26 11.28
N LEU A 48 0.08 18.40 10.28
CA LEU A 48 0.04 16.95 10.44
C LEU A 48 1.44 16.36 10.19
N PRO A 49 1.87 15.41 11.03
CA PRO A 49 3.12 14.69 10.80
C PRO A 49 3.05 13.84 9.52
N PRO A 50 4.15 13.69 8.76
CA PRO A 50 4.19 12.84 7.58
C PRO A 50 3.91 11.38 7.95
N ALA A 51 2.96 10.77 7.25
CA ALA A 51 2.65 9.37 7.37
C ALA A 51 2.65 8.72 5.98
N GLU A 52 3.07 7.46 5.91
CA GLU A 52 3.19 6.71 4.66
C GLU A 52 2.44 5.37 4.75
N ASP A 53 1.83 4.96 3.64
CA ASP A 53 1.23 3.65 3.52
C ASP A 53 2.33 2.59 3.34
N ALA A 54 2.45 1.69 4.30
CA ALA A 54 3.39 0.56 4.30
C ALA A 54 2.63 -0.78 4.43
N PRO A 55 1.77 -1.13 3.46
CA PRO A 55 1.05 -2.38 3.46
C PRO A 55 2.02 -3.56 3.50
N THR A 56 1.82 -4.46 4.47
CA THR A 56 2.69 -5.63 4.66
C THR A 56 1.94 -6.90 4.30
N ASP A 57 2.56 -7.74 3.49
CA ASP A 57 2.02 -9.06 3.19
C ASP A 57 2.34 -10.04 4.32
N ILE A 58 1.35 -10.86 4.67
CA ILE A 58 1.45 -11.81 5.78
C ILE A 58 1.11 -13.22 5.31
N LEU A 59 1.83 -14.20 5.85
CA LEU A 59 1.49 -15.61 5.74
C LEU A 59 0.76 -16.05 7.01
N VAL A 60 -0.42 -16.65 6.85
CA VAL A 60 -1.30 -17.04 7.97
C VAL A 60 -1.61 -18.52 7.88
N ILE A 61 -1.53 -19.23 9.02
CA ILE A 61 -1.99 -20.62 9.12
C ILE A 61 -3.51 -20.61 9.37
N PRO A 62 -4.33 -21.21 8.49
CA PRO A 62 -5.77 -21.33 8.73
C PRO A 62 -6.07 -22.10 10.01
N LYS A 63 -7.12 -21.71 10.74
CA LYS A 63 -7.54 -22.35 12.00
C LYS A 63 -7.73 -23.87 11.89
N PHE A 64 -8.17 -24.34 10.72
CA PHE A 64 -8.46 -25.74 10.44
C PHE A 64 -7.47 -26.37 9.46
N ALA A 65 -6.21 -25.92 9.46
CA ALA A 65 -5.16 -26.50 8.64
C ALA A 65 -5.02 -28.01 8.93
N GLN A 66 -4.98 -28.83 7.87
CA GLN A 66 -4.86 -30.29 7.98
C GLN A 66 -3.48 -30.71 8.54
N HIS A 67 -2.45 -29.90 8.31
CA HIS A 67 -1.07 -30.16 8.72
C HIS A 67 -0.47 -28.94 9.45
N PRO A 68 -0.91 -28.63 10.68
CA PRO A 68 -0.52 -27.41 11.38
C PRO A 68 0.97 -27.39 11.76
N GLU A 69 1.59 -28.54 11.98
CA GLU A 69 3.03 -28.62 12.29
C GLU A 69 3.89 -28.28 11.07
N ALA A 70 3.64 -28.95 9.93
CA ALA A 70 4.32 -28.65 8.67
C ALA A 70 4.12 -27.19 8.23
N ALA A 71 2.93 -26.61 8.45
CA ALA A 71 2.68 -25.21 8.17
C ALA A 71 3.53 -24.28 9.05
N ARG A 72 3.75 -24.61 10.33
CA ARG A 72 4.66 -23.85 11.21
C ARG A 72 6.11 -23.99 10.76
N ASP A 73 6.53 -25.17 10.34
CA ASP A 73 7.88 -25.39 9.82
C ASP A 73 8.11 -24.54 8.56
N PHE A 74 7.13 -24.50 7.66
CA PHE A 74 7.16 -23.63 6.49
C PHE A 74 7.22 -22.15 6.85
N LEU A 75 6.42 -21.68 7.81
CA LEU A 75 6.49 -20.28 8.25
C LEU A 75 7.86 -19.93 8.86
N ARG A 76 8.49 -20.86 9.59
CA ARG A 76 9.85 -20.65 10.11
C ARG A 76 10.86 -20.52 8.98
N PHE A 77 10.79 -21.40 7.98
CA PHE A 77 11.62 -21.31 6.79
C PHE A 77 11.42 -19.97 6.05
N MET A 78 10.18 -19.57 5.81
CA MET A 78 9.86 -18.30 5.13
C MET A 78 10.30 -17.07 5.94
N ALA A 79 10.43 -17.17 7.27
CA ALA A 79 10.90 -16.09 8.13
C ALA A 79 12.44 -15.97 8.18
N GLU A 80 13.19 -16.88 7.56
CA GLU A 80 14.64 -16.78 7.48
C GLU A 80 15.06 -15.56 6.64
N PRO A 81 16.12 -14.81 7.06
CA PRO A 81 16.55 -13.62 6.33
C PRO A 81 16.86 -13.87 4.85
N ALA A 82 17.46 -15.02 4.52
CA ALA A 82 17.77 -15.37 3.13
C ALA A 82 16.50 -15.56 2.28
N GLN A 83 15.45 -16.18 2.84
CA GLN A 83 14.19 -16.38 2.12
C GLN A 83 13.43 -15.07 1.95
N GLN A 84 13.42 -14.22 2.97
CA GLN A 84 12.83 -12.88 2.88
C GLN A 84 13.59 -12.00 1.87
N ALA A 85 14.92 -12.01 1.88
CA ALA A 85 15.72 -11.26 0.91
C ALA A 85 15.41 -11.72 -0.53
N TYR A 86 15.43 -13.04 -0.76
CA TYR A 86 15.12 -13.62 -2.05
C TYR A 86 13.72 -13.26 -2.53
N LEU A 87 12.70 -13.48 -1.69
CA LEU A 87 11.30 -13.25 -2.06
C LEU A 87 11.02 -11.78 -2.40
N ASN A 88 11.49 -10.86 -1.55
CA ASN A 88 11.29 -9.43 -1.77
C ASN A 88 12.02 -8.93 -3.02
N GLN A 89 13.23 -9.46 -3.31
CA GLN A 89 13.92 -9.16 -4.55
C GLN A 89 13.09 -9.58 -5.77
N GLN A 90 12.48 -10.77 -5.76
CA GLN A 90 11.65 -11.25 -6.87
C GLN A 90 10.37 -10.43 -7.04
N TYR A 91 9.78 -9.92 -5.96
CA TYR A 91 8.58 -9.07 -6.02
C TYR A 91 8.85 -7.60 -6.28
N GLY A 92 10.12 -7.17 -6.32
CA GLY A 92 10.45 -5.74 -6.41
C GLY A 92 10.01 -4.97 -5.17
N THR A 93 10.20 -5.57 -3.99
CA THR A 93 9.91 -4.99 -2.68
C THR A 93 11.12 -5.11 -1.76
N PHE A 94 11.00 -4.70 -0.49
CA PHE A 94 12.01 -4.93 0.53
C PHE A 94 11.41 -5.54 1.79
N SER A 95 12.23 -6.31 2.50
CA SER A 95 11.80 -7.06 3.68
C SER A 95 11.58 -6.13 4.89
N PRO A 96 10.53 -6.37 5.71
CA PRO A 96 10.35 -5.69 6.99
C PRO A 96 11.30 -6.23 8.09
N LEU A 97 11.98 -7.37 7.86
CA LEU A 97 12.93 -7.91 8.82
C LEU A 97 14.23 -7.09 8.86
N LYS A 98 14.58 -6.58 10.05
CA LYS A 98 15.83 -5.83 10.30
C LYS A 98 17.13 -6.58 9.97
N ALA A 99 17.07 -7.92 9.97
CA ALA A 99 18.22 -8.77 9.67
C ALA A 99 18.48 -8.89 8.15
N VAL A 100 17.57 -8.40 7.32
CA VAL A 100 17.74 -8.32 5.86
C VAL A 100 18.33 -6.96 5.53
N PRO A 101 19.42 -6.88 4.74
CA PRO A 101 19.98 -5.60 4.30
C PRO A 101 18.95 -4.75 3.54
N PRO A 102 19.11 -3.41 3.56
CA PRO A 102 18.26 -2.52 2.76
C PRO A 102 18.40 -2.83 1.26
N PRO A 103 17.40 -2.46 0.43
CA PRO A 103 17.44 -2.73 -1.00
C PRO A 103 18.57 -1.95 -1.69
N GLU A 104 19.23 -2.59 -2.66
CA GLU A 104 20.28 -1.97 -3.48
C GLU A 104 19.74 -1.20 -4.69
N ASP A 105 18.53 -1.53 -5.14
CA ASP A 105 17.88 -0.80 -6.24
C ASP A 105 17.62 0.66 -5.84
N PRO A 106 18.01 1.65 -6.66
CA PRO A 106 17.89 3.06 -6.30
C PRO A 106 16.46 3.51 -5.97
N VAL A 107 15.46 3.00 -6.69
CA VAL A 107 14.06 3.39 -6.51
C VAL A 107 13.49 2.76 -5.24
N LEU A 108 13.84 1.50 -4.97
CA LEU A 108 13.49 0.83 -3.70
C LEU A 108 14.17 1.49 -2.50
N ALA A 109 15.44 1.88 -2.63
CA ALA A 109 16.19 2.57 -1.58
C ALA A 109 15.57 3.92 -1.22
N GLN A 110 15.07 4.68 -2.21
CA GLN A 110 14.34 5.93 -1.99
C GLN A 110 13.08 5.71 -1.15
N GLY A 111 12.22 4.75 -1.50
CA GLY A 111 11.03 4.48 -0.71
C GLY A 111 11.33 3.88 0.67
N HIS A 112 12.37 3.05 0.80
CA HIS A 112 12.83 2.59 2.11
C HIS A 112 13.27 3.76 3.00
N ALA A 113 13.98 4.74 2.45
CA ALA A 113 14.39 5.94 3.19
C ALA A 113 13.18 6.81 3.59
N ILE A 114 12.19 6.95 2.70
CA ILE A 114 10.93 7.64 2.98
C ILE A 114 10.19 6.97 4.14
N LEU A 115 9.99 5.65 4.10
CA LEU A 115 9.33 4.93 5.20
C LEU A 115 10.10 5.04 6.53
N ALA A 116 11.43 5.05 6.48
CA ALA A 116 12.27 5.19 7.66
C ALA A 116 12.21 6.60 8.30
N GLN A 117 11.77 7.61 7.54
CA GLN A 117 11.63 9.00 7.99
C GLN A 117 10.18 9.38 8.32
N ALA A 118 9.20 8.53 7.98
CA ALA A 118 7.81 8.77 8.30
C ALA A 118 7.56 8.71 9.81
N ASP A 119 6.73 9.63 10.31
CA ASP A 119 6.32 9.65 11.72
C ASP A 119 5.28 8.55 12.03
N GLY A 120 4.57 8.09 11.00
CA GLY A 120 3.58 7.02 11.10
C GLY A 120 3.55 6.14 9.86
N LEU A 121 3.30 4.85 10.07
CA LEU A 121 3.07 3.89 9.01
C LEU A 121 1.65 3.32 9.15
N THR A 122 0.92 3.27 8.03
CA THR A 122 -0.45 2.73 7.95
C THR A 122 -0.52 1.53 7.01
N GLN A 123 -1.56 0.71 7.16
CA GLN A 123 -1.93 -0.21 6.09
C GLN A 123 -2.87 0.52 5.12
N PHE A 124 -3.29 -0.16 4.06
CA PHE A 124 -4.40 0.36 3.26
C PHE A 124 -5.64 0.60 4.12
N PHE A 125 -6.35 1.68 3.82
CA PHE A 125 -7.54 2.09 4.57
C PHE A 125 -8.57 0.98 4.75
N ASP A 126 -8.74 0.11 3.75
CA ASP A 126 -9.68 -1.02 3.80
C ASP A 126 -9.23 -2.19 4.68
N ARG A 127 -7.95 -2.24 5.08
CA ARG A 127 -7.41 -3.16 6.08
C ARG A 127 -7.52 -2.60 7.50
N ASP A 128 -7.36 -1.29 7.67
CA ASP A 128 -7.41 -0.61 8.97
C ASP A 128 -8.84 -0.22 9.39
N ALA A 129 -9.75 -0.08 8.43
CA ALA A 129 -11.14 0.30 8.67
C ALA A 129 -12.09 -0.92 8.77
N PRO A 130 -13.23 -0.78 9.47
CA PRO A 130 -14.30 -1.78 9.39
C PRO A 130 -14.77 -1.96 7.94
N GLU A 131 -15.02 -3.19 7.51
CA GLU A 131 -15.39 -3.51 6.12
C GLU A 131 -16.52 -2.62 5.57
N ALA A 132 -17.60 -2.44 6.34
CA ALA A 132 -18.72 -1.60 5.94
C ALA A 132 -18.32 -0.12 5.75
N LEU A 133 -17.38 0.39 6.55
CA LEU A 133 -16.86 1.74 6.41
C LEU A 133 -15.98 1.83 5.15
N ALA A 134 -15.09 0.85 4.96
CA ALA A 134 -14.20 0.78 3.81
C ALA A 134 -14.97 0.78 2.49
N GLN A 135 -15.93 -0.13 2.33
CA GLN A 135 -16.75 -0.24 1.12
C GLN A 135 -17.61 1.01 0.87
N GLY A 136 -18.20 1.56 1.93
CA GLY A 136 -18.98 2.79 1.84
C GLY A 136 -18.13 3.99 1.42
N MET A 137 -16.97 4.19 2.06
CA MET A 137 -16.04 5.27 1.71
C MET A 137 -15.49 5.14 0.29
N GLN A 138 -15.11 3.94 -0.15
CA GLN A 138 -14.69 3.72 -1.54
C GLN A 138 -15.78 4.16 -2.54
N THR A 139 -17.05 3.88 -2.22
CA THR A 139 -18.18 4.31 -3.06
C THR A 139 -18.32 5.83 -3.07
N LEU A 140 -18.22 6.48 -1.92
CA LEU A 140 -18.31 7.93 -1.81
C LEU A 140 -17.15 8.64 -2.54
N VAL A 141 -15.92 8.14 -2.40
CA VAL A 141 -14.75 8.69 -3.11
C VAL A 141 -14.92 8.55 -4.63
N ARG A 142 -15.42 7.41 -5.13
CA ARG A 142 -15.71 7.24 -6.56
C ARG A 142 -16.78 8.22 -7.06
N ASN A 143 -17.80 8.48 -6.25
CA ASN A 143 -18.85 9.44 -6.60
C ASN A 143 -18.30 10.87 -6.61
N PHE A 144 -17.48 11.23 -5.62
CA PHE A 144 -16.80 12.52 -5.59
C PHE A 144 -15.92 12.75 -6.83
N VAL A 145 -15.14 11.76 -7.24
CA VAL A 145 -14.31 11.86 -8.47
C VAL A 145 -15.17 12.09 -9.72
N ARG A 146 -16.40 11.57 -9.77
CA ARG A 146 -17.34 11.76 -10.88
C ARG A 146 -18.09 13.09 -10.82
N GLU A 147 -18.45 13.53 -9.62
CA GLU A 147 -19.28 14.71 -9.33
C GLU A 147 -18.61 15.58 -8.25
N PRO A 148 -17.47 16.23 -8.57
CA PRO A 148 -16.68 16.97 -7.58
C PRO A 148 -17.41 18.20 -7.02
N ASP A 149 -18.31 18.79 -7.82
CA ASP A 149 -19.10 19.97 -7.43
C ASP A 149 -20.09 19.70 -6.27
N ARG A 150 -20.30 18.43 -5.92
CA ARG A 150 -21.17 18.00 -4.81
C ARG A 150 -20.40 17.65 -3.54
N LEU A 151 -19.22 18.26 -3.34
CA LEU A 151 -18.33 17.95 -2.21
C LEU A 151 -19.05 17.91 -0.86
N ASP A 152 -19.81 18.94 -0.51
CA ASP A 152 -20.50 19.03 0.79
C ASP A 152 -21.43 17.83 1.02
N GLN A 153 -22.17 17.42 -0.01
CA GLN A 153 -23.04 16.26 0.07
C GLN A 153 -22.25 14.96 0.30
N TRP A 154 -21.10 14.80 -0.36
CA TRP A 154 -20.27 13.61 -0.18
C TRP A 154 -19.62 13.57 1.22
N LEU A 155 -19.25 14.74 1.75
CA LEU A 155 -18.74 14.88 3.12
C LEU A 155 -19.83 14.56 4.16
N GLU A 156 -21.04 15.07 3.99
CA GLU A 156 -22.19 14.76 4.85
C GLU A 156 -22.51 13.25 4.84
N ALA A 157 -22.51 12.63 3.65
CA ALA A 157 -22.73 11.20 3.51
C ALA A 157 -21.62 10.36 4.18
N ALA A 158 -20.36 10.79 4.07
CA ALA A 158 -19.23 10.14 4.72
C ALA A 158 -19.32 10.22 6.25
N GLU A 159 -19.68 11.40 6.79
CA GLU A 159 -19.84 11.57 8.23
C GLU A 159 -21.05 10.80 8.77
N HIS A 160 -22.17 10.78 8.03
CA HIS A 160 -23.32 9.96 8.37
C HIS A 160 -22.96 8.46 8.42
N LEU A 161 -22.24 7.96 7.41
CA LEU A 161 -21.74 6.59 7.37
C LEU A 161 -20.90 6.27 8.61
N ARG A 162 -19.90 7.12 8.91
CA ARG A 162 -19.02 6.95 10.08
C ARG A 162 -19.81 6.88 11.39
N ARG A 163 -20.78 7.77 11.60
CA ARG A 163 -21.63 7.81 12.81
C ARG A 163 -22.52 6.59 12.93
N SER A 164 -23.16 6.16 11.84
CA SER A 164 -24.08 5.02 11.85
C SER A 164 -23.38 3.73 12.27
N LEU A 165 -22.16 3.50 11.79
CA LEU A 165 -21.36 2.33 12.13
C LEU A 165 -20.79 2.39 13.56
N ALA A 166 -20.48 3.59 14.06
CA ALA A 166 -20.08 3.78 15.45
C ALA A 166 -21.23 3.50 16.43
N ALA A 167 -22.46 3.89 16.06
CA ALA A 167 -23.66 3.62 16.84
C ALA A 167 -24.02 2.12 16.85
N ALA A 168 -23.88 1.42 15.71
CA ALA A 168 -24.17 -0.01 15.60
C ALA A 168 -23.20 -0.93 16.38
N ARG A 169 -22.10 -0.39 16.89
CA ARG A 169 -21.12 -1.10 17.73
C ARG A 169 -21.39 -0.99 19.23
N ARG A 170 -22.40 -0.21 19.63
CA ARG A 170 -22.87 -0.08 21.02
C ARG A 170 -24.08 -0.96 21.25
#